data_AF-A0A0F9HMJ2-F1
#
_entry.id   AF-A0A0F9HMJ2-F1
#
_cell.length_a   1.000
_cell.length_b   1.000
_cell.length_c   1.000
_cell.angle_alpha   90.00
_cell.angle_beta   90.00
_cell.angle_gamma   90.00
#
_symmetry.space_group_name_H-M   'P 1'
#
loop_
_entity.id
_entity.type
_entity.pdbx_description
1 polymer ?
#
loop_
_entity_poly.entity_id
_entity_poly.type
_entity_poly.pdbx_seq_one_letter_code
_entity_poly.pdbx_strand_id
1 'polypeptide(L)'
;MAGHIVLNESTDTIGVMRGSLLVLIAVCLLPVGALVAADVVSTWNGTTGNWTDFARWSSDPLYPSSGNGGFTYDATINAGNVTQDVAGGIMIEQLTFGGGAITGDYELTVNGLFTWTGGTMIGTGTTYANGGMLLSGGTEMKERTLVNAGLAVWSAGDLEWRSDWQRPAPQFNNISGATFEIRTDGTVYRSGPPYAVPVIFNNSGSVVKLSSTGTTAFNGTFNNTGAVEVQTGTLKFARAFSQTGDGVTAVHPGAALEGANFSANRIINNGTITSKGSMTIGDPTTCDGYSGTGKVDAGGKTITLTSPGRAT
;
A
#
# COMPACT_ATOMS: atom_id res chain seq x y z
N MET A 1 54.44 -57.66 0.01
CA MET A 1 54.08 -56.99 1.28
C MET A 1 54.39 -55.51 1.10
N ALA A 2 53.35 -54.70 0.90
CA ALA A 2 53.47 -53.27 0.65
C ALA A 2 53.56 -52.51 1.99
N GLY A 3 54.48 -51.56 2.08
CA GLY A 3 54.50 -50.55 3.12
C GLY A 3 53.91 -49.25 2.57
N HIS A 4 53.05 -48.60 3.35
CA HIS A 4 52.66 -47.20 3.17
C HIS A 4 52.37 -46.59 4.54
N ILE A 5 53.08 -45.51 4.86
CA ILE A 5 52.80 -44.55 5.94
C ILE A 5 52.21 -43.32 5.20
N VAL A 6 51.14 -42.66 5.66
CA VAL A 6 51.18 -41.41 6.43
C VAL A 6 49.75 -40.84 6.62
N LEU A 7 49.41 -40.65 7.91
CA LEU A 7 48.68 -39.56 8.60
C LEU A 7 47.16 -39.29 8.43
N ASN A 8 46.45 -39.56 9.54
CA ASN A 8 45.53 -38.70 10.32
C ASN A 8 44.41 -37.94 9.60
N GLU A 9 43.21 -38.54 9.57
CA GLU A 9 41.96 -37.83 9.31
C GLU A 9 41.37 -37.33 10.63
N SER A 10 41.35 -36.00 10.83
CA SER A 10 40.50 -35.38 11.85
C SER A 10 39.06 -35.49 11.38
N THR A 11 38.19 -36.07 12.21
CA THR A 11 36.75 -36.16 11.93
C THR A 11 36.14 -34.77 11.81
N ASP A 12 35.90 -34.38 10.58
CA ASP A 12 35.20 -33.18 10.15
C ASP A 12 33.73 -33.30 10.61
N THR A 13 33.39 -32.63 11.71
CA THR A 13 32.00 -32.34 12.08
C THR A 13 31.86 -30.83 12.16
N ILE A 14 31.99 -30.17 11.01
CA ILE A 14 31.39 -28.86 10.79
C ILE A 14 29.88 -29.07 10.84
N GLY A 15 29.33 -28.94 12.05
CA GLY A 15 27.91 -28.77 12.27
C GLY A 15 27.46 -27.56 11.49
N VAL A 16 26.81 -27.80 10.35
CA VAL A 16 26.06 -26.79 9.61
C VAL A 16 24.98 -26.29 10.57
N MET A 17 25.27 -25.20 11.27
CA MET A 17 24.24 -24.35 11.87
C MET A 17 23.39 -23.85 10.70
N ARG A 18 22.31 -24.59 10.41
CA ARG A 18 21.17 -24.08 9.65
C ARG A 18 20.52 -23.03 10.52
N GLY A 19 21.08 -21.82 10.52
CA GLY A 19 20.48 -20.62 11.07
C GLY A 19 19.17 -20.37 10.34
N SER A 20 18.10 -20.98 10.85
CA SER A 20 16.75 -20.59 10.50
C SER A 20 16.58 -19.19 11.05
N LEU A 21 16.68 -18.18 10.18
CA LEU A 21 16.26 -16.82 10.46
C LEU A 21 14.76 -16.87 10.77
N LEU A 22 14.42 -17.08 12.04
CA LEU A 22 13.11 -16.74 12.58
C LEU A 22 13.06 -15.22 12.60
N VAL A 23 12.39 -14.63 11.61
CA VAL A 23 11.85 -13.28 11.75
C VAL A 23 10.72 -13.41 12.76
N LEU A 24 11.03 -13.09 14.02
CA LEU A 24 10.04 -12.96 15.06
C LEU A 24 9.20 -11.72 14.71
N ILE A 25 8.00 -11.93 14.18
CA ILE A 25 7.02 -10.84 14.05
C ILE A 25 6.61 -10.52 15.48
N ALA A 26 7.26 -9.51 16.07
CA ALA A 26 6.67 -8.80 17.17
C ALA A 26 5.38 -8.20 16.63
N VAL A 27 4.24 -8.82 16.94
CA VAL A 27 2.97 -8.12 16.95
C VAL A 27 3.14 -7.07 18.04
N CYS A 28 3.70 -5.93 17.64
CA CYS A 28 3.70 -4.74 18.46
C CYS A 28 2.22 -4.38 18.58
N LEU A 29 1.59 -4.78 19.69
CA LEU A 29 0.46 -4.05 20.21
C LEU A 29 1.00 -2.67 20.54
N LEU A 30 1.08 -1.82 19.52
CA LEU A 30 1.16 -0.40 19.72
C LEU A 30 -0.03 -0.06 20.62
N PRO A 31 0.15 0.80 21.64
CA PRO A 31 -1.00 1.36 22.32
C PRO A 31 -1.84 2.02 21.22
N VAL A 32 -2.98 1.41 20.89
CA VAL A 32 -4.06 2.12 20.22
C VAL A 32 -4.39 3.22 21.21
N GLY A 33 -3.90 4.43 20.95
CA GLY A 33 -4.35 5.60 21.68
C GLY A 33 -5.86 5.52 21.69
N ALA A 34 -6.46 5.58 22.89
CA ALA A 34 -7.90 5.46 23.01
C ALA A 34 -8.55 6.40 21.98
N LEU A 35 -9.38 5.85 21.09
CA LEU A 35 -10.24 6.66 20.23
C LEU A 35 -11.09 7.52 21.16
N VAL A 36 -10.72 8.79 21.31
CA VAL A 36 -11.60 9.76 21.95
C VAL A 36 -12.66 10.02 20.89
N ALA A 37 -13.91 9.63 21.17
CA ALA A 37 -15.02 9.97 20.30
C ALA A 37 -15.04 11.50 20.12
N ALA A 38 -15.26 11.96 18.90
CA ALA A 38 -15.42 13.39 18.65
C ALA A 38 -16.60 13.95 19.46
N ASP A 39 -16.54 15.24 19.76
CA ASP A 39 -17.62 15.95 20.45
C ASP A 39 -18.91 15.96 19.62
N VAL A 40 -18.78 15.98 18.29
CA VAL A 40 -19.91 16.12 17.37
C VAL A 40 -19.80 15.14 16.21
N VAL A 41 -20.87 14.36 15.96
CA VAL A 41 -21.04 13.61 14.71
C VAL A 41 -21.85 14.47 13.74
N SER A 42 -21.30 14.72 12.55
CA SER A 42 -21.93 15.55 11.53
C SER A 42 -22.05 14.82 10.19
N THR A 43 -23.26 14.80 9.64
CA THR A 43 -23.58 14.08 8.41
C THR A 43 -23.93 15.06 7.30
N TRP A 44 -23.33 14.86 6.12
CA TRP A 44 -23.65 15.59 4.91
C TRP A 44 -24.99 15.15 4.33
N ASN A 45 -25.82 16.10 3.91
CA ASN A 45 -27.19 15.84 3.45
C ASN A 45 -27.30 15.20 2.04
N GLY A 46 -26.18 14.88 1.40
CA GLY A 46 -26.13 14.22 0.10
C GLY A 46 -26.26 15.14 -1.11
N THR A 47 -26.24 16.46 -0.91
CA THR A 47 -26.33 17.44 -2.02
C THR A 47 -24.96 17.84 -2.57
N THR A 48 -24.94 18.69 -3.61
CA THR A 48 -23.72 19.35 -4.09
C THR A 48 -23.52 20.68 -3.36
N GLY A 49 -22.31 20.95 -2.89
CA GLY A 49 -21.97 22.22 -2.25
C GLY A 49 -20.59 22.24 -1.61
N ASN A 50 -20.26 23.39 -1.02
CA ASN A 50 -19.02 23.59 -0.30
C ASN A 50 -19.07 22.98 1.10
N TRP A 51 -17.93 22.49 1.58
CA TRP A 51 -17.79 21.94 2.93
C TRP A 51 -18.14 22.97 4.00
N THR A 52 -17.85 24.25 3.76
CA THR A 52 -18.17 25.36 4.67
C THR A 52 -19.66 25.73 4.73
N ASP A 53 -20.50 25.15 3.87
CA ASP A 53 -21.95 25.41 3.86
C ASP A 53 -22.62 24.61 4.99
N PHE A 54 -22.74 25.27 6.16
CA PHE A 54 -23.25 24.64 7.38
C PHE A 54 -24.67 24.06 7.22
N ALA A 55 -25.51 24.62 6.36
CA ALA A 55 -26.88 24.14 6.13
C ALA A 55 -26.93 22.76 5.47
N ARG A 56 -25.79 22.26 4.97
CA ARG A 56 -25.65 20.92 4.40
C ARG A 56 -25.15 19.88 5.39
N TRP A 57 -24.74 20.31 6.58
CA TRP A 57 -24.29 19.46 7.67
C TRP A 57 -25.36 19.35 8.75
N SER A 58 -25.51 18.19 9.35
CA SER A 58 -26.43 18.00 10.49
C SER A 58 -26.01 18.77 11.76
N SER A 59 -24.81 19.37 11.76
CA SER A 59 -24.28 20.22 12.83
C SER A 59 -24.58 21.72 12.66
N ASP A 60 -25.41 22.12 11.68
CA ASP A 60 -25.89 23.51 11.47
C ASP A 60 -26.21 24.20 12.81
N PRO A 61 -25.67 25.41 13.10
CA PRO A 61 -24.95 26.33 12.20
C PRO A 61 -23.42 26.13 12.14
N LEU A 62 -22.92 25.03 12.66
CA LEU A 62 -21.52 24.64 12.57
C LEU A 62 -21.30 23.60 11.47
N TYR A 63 -20.06 23.47 11.03
CA TYR A 63 -19.61 22.43 10.12
C TYR A 63 -18.31 21.79 10.63
N PRO A 64 -18.01 20.55 10.21
CA PRO A 64 -16.79 19.84 10.63
C PRO A 64 -15.53 20.60 10.22
N SER A 65 -14.74 21.06 11.19
CA SER A 65 -13.45 21.71 10.97
C SER A 65 -12.66 21.80 12.27
N SER A 66 -11.34 22.03 12.18
CA SER A 66 -10.50 22.27 13.36
C SER A 66 -10.92 23.55 14.07
N GLY A 67 -11.35 23.44 15.33
CA GLY A 67 -11.51 24.60 16.21
C GLY A 67 -12.80 25.40 16.03
N ASN A 68 -13.80 24.87 15.33
CA ASN A 68 -15.11 25.52 15.22
C ASN A 68 -15.87 25.44 16.57
N GLY A 69 -15.69 26.46 17.41
CA GLY A 69 -16.22 26.49 18.77
C GLY A 69 -15.45 25.61 19.78
N GLY A 70 -14.28 25.10 19.41
CA GLY A 70 -13.47 24.21 20.26
C GLY A 70 -13.88 22.73 20.21
N PHE A 71 -14.80 22.36 19.32
CA PHE A 71 -15.25 20.97 19.15
C PHE A 71 -14.40 20.18 18.16
N THR A 72 -14.31 18.88 18.43
CA THR A 72 -13.85 17.84 17.51
C THR A 72 -15.03 17.23 16.75
N TYR A 73 -14.79 16.76 15.52
CA TYR A 73 -15.86 16.27 14.64
C TYR A 73 -15.56 14.89 14.04
N ASP A 74 -16.59 14.04 14.02
CA ASP A 74 -16.67 12.87 13.16
C ASP A 74 -17.58 13.21 11.97
N ALA A 75 -17.04 13.16 10.75
CA ALA A 75 -17.78 13.51 9.54
C ALA A 75 -18.28 12.26 8.80
N THR A 76 -19.52 12.29 8.31
CA THR A 76 -20.10 11.24 7.48
C THR A 76 -20.59 11.81 6.15
N ILE A 77 -20.08 11.26 5.04
CA ILE A 77 -20.47 11.61 3.66
C ILE A 77 -20.80 10.31 2.92
N ASN A 78 -22.07 10.07 2.61
CA ASN A 78 -22.51 8.85 1.90
C ASN A 78 -22.98 9.10 0.47
N ALA A 79 -23.16 10.36 0.08
CA ALA A 79 -23.59 10.78 -1.25
C ALA A 79 -23.29 12.28 -1.46
N GLY A 80 -23.55 12.78 -2.67
CA GLY A 80 -23.40 14.19 -3.02
C GLY A 80 -22.00 14.57 -3.51
N ASN A 81 -21.80 15.84 -3.84
CA ASN A 81 -20.50 16.36 -4.24
C ASN A 81 -20.08 17.46 -3.27
N VAL A 82 -19.16 17.14 -2.38
CA VAL A 82 -18.67 18.04 -1.33
C VAL A 82 -17.35 18.65 -1.80
N THR A 83 -17.32 19.97 -1.99
CA THR A 83 -16.07 20.69 -2.29
C THR A 83 -15.42 21.08 -0.97
N GLN A 84 -14.29 20.48 -0.63
CA GLN A 84 -13.42 21.01 0.42
C GLN A 84 -12.86 22.34 -0.08
N ASP A 85 -13.34 23.44 0.50
CA ASP A 85 -13.10 24.81 0.04
C ASP A 85 -12.29 25.66 1.05
N VAL A 86 -11.79 25.03 2.12
CA VAL A 86 -11.00 25.70 3.15
C VAL A 86 -9.52 25.64 2.81
N ALA A 87 -8.95 26.78 2.41
CA ALA A 87 -7.56 26.87 1.97
C ALA A 87 -6.52 26.41 3.02
N GLY A 88 -6.83 26.57 4.30
CA GLY A 88 -6.00 26.09 5.42
C GLY A 88 -6.12 24.59 5.70
N GLY A 89 -6.94 23.86 4.94
CA GLY A 89 -7.28 22.47 5.20
C GLY A 89 -8.43 22.30 6.20
N ILE A 90 -8.95 21.08 6.26
CA ILE A 90 -9.89 20.62 7.28
C ILE A 90 -9.21 19.53 8.10
N MET A 91 -9.37 19.59 9.43
CA MET A 91 -9.01 18.48 10.32
C MET A 91 -10.25 18.02 11.07
N ILE A 92 -10.44 16.70 11.11
CA ILE A 92 -11.53 15.97 11.76
C ILE A 92 -10.96 14.74 12.46
N GLU A 93 -11.72 14.15 13.38
CA GLU A 93 -11.32 12.95 14.10
C GLU A 93 -11.58 11.72 13.23
N GLN A 94 -12.83 11.42 12.86
CA GLN A 94 -13.13 10.33 11.94
C GLN A 94 -13.81 10.82 10.66
N LEU A 95 -13.62 10.03 9.60
CA LEU A 95 -14.33 10.20 8.34
C LEU A 95 -14.95 8.88 7.93
N THR A 96 -16.27 8.88 7.70
CA THR A 96 -16.96 7.83 6.97
C THR A 96 -17.32 8.35 5.60
N PHE A 97 -16.71 7.78 4.55
CA PHE A 97 -16.97 8.12 3.16
C PHE A 97 -17.52 6.91 2.41
N GLY A 98 -18.81 6.95 2.10
CA GLY A 98 -19.54 5.83 1.48
C GLY A 98 -19.96 6.04 0.03
N GLY A 99 -19.89 7.26 -0.49
CA GLY A 99 -20.34 7.55 -1.85
C GLY A 99 -20.36 9.03 -2.19
N GLY A 100 -20.54 9.33 -3.47
CA GLY A 100 -20.45 10.70 -4.00
C GLY A 100 -19.00 11.10 -4.30
N ALA A 101 -18.70 12.39 -4.20
CA ALA A 101 -17.36 12.93 -4.39
C ALA A 101 -16.97 13.92 -3.29
N ILE A 102 -15.71 13.85 -2.86
CA ILE A 102 -15.04 14.92 -2.12
C ILE A 102 -14.05 15.56 -3.10
N THR A 103 -14.27 16.81 -3.45
CA THR A 103 -13.45 17.56 -4.41
C THR A 103 -12.65 18.66 -3.71
N GLY A 104 -11.67 19.21 -4.42
CA GLY A 104 -10.87 20.34 -3.94
C GLY A 104 -9.40 19.99 -3.80
N ASP A 105 -8.58 21.02 -3.81
CA ASP A 105 -7.12 20.88 -3.84
C ASP A 105 -6.47 21.11 -2.47
N TYR A 106 -7.25 21.39 -1.42
CA TYR A 106 -6.70 21.58 -0.07
C TYR A 106 -6.73 20.30 0.78
N GLU A 107 -6.02 20.38 1.90
CA GLU A 107 -5.77 19.29 2.82
C GLU A 107 -7.02 18.80 3.54
N LEU A 108 -7.10 17.50 3.76
CA LEU A 108 -8.06 16.87 4.66
C LEU A 108 -7.32 15.92 5.60
N THR A 109 -7.34 16.23 6.89
CA THR A 109 -6.66 15.45 7.93
C THR A 109 -7.69 14.72 8.79
N VAL A 110 -7.53 13.41 8.90
CA VAL A 110 -8.35 12.50 9.71
C VAL A 110 -7.47 11.90 10.80
N ASN A 111 -7.68 12.32 12.05
CA ASN A 111 -6.83 11.92 13.18
C ASN A 111 -7.03 10.47 13.62
N GLY A 112 -8.28 10.02 13.59
CA GLY A 112 -8.75 8.67 13.89
C GLY A 112 -9.00 7.84 12.63
N LEU A 113 -9.95 6.91 12.71
CA LEU A 113 -10.22 5.96 11.64
C LEU A 113 -10.88 6.66 10.43
N PHE A 114 -10.29 6.45 9.26
CA PHE A 114 -10.92 6.79 7.97
C PHE A 114 -11.57 5.53 7.35
N THR A 115 -12.90 5.45 7.40
CA THR A 115 -13.68 4.37 6.78
C THR A 115 -14.10 4.79 5.37
N TRP A 116 -13.48 4.21 4.36
CA TRP A 116 -13.74 4.51 2.95
C TRP A 116 -14.32 3.30 2.22
N THR A 117 -15.59 3.39 1.87
CA THR A 117 -16.39 2.28 1.34
C THR A 117 -17.03 2.59 -0.03
N GLY A 118 -16.79 3.78 -0.56
CA GLY A 118 -17.20 4.18 -1.89
C GLY A 118 -16.94 5.66 -2.19
N GLY A 119 -17.17 6.05 -3.43
CA GLY A 119 -17.06 7.44 -3.88
C GLY A 119 -15.64 7.85 -4.30
N THR A 120 -15.53 9.08 -4.80
CA THR A 120 -14.31 9.59 -5.43
C THR A 120 -13.71 10.77 -4.66
N MET A 121 -12.42 10.71 -4.32
CA MET A 121 -11.65 11.90 -3.92
C MET A 121 -11.01 12.54 -5.14
N ILE A 122 -11.30 13.80 -5.43
CA ILE A 122 -10.85 14.52 -6.63
C ILE A 122 -10.05 15.76 -6.25
N GLY A 123 -8.92 15.97 -6.91
CA GLY A 123 -8.10 17.17 -6.74
C GLY A 123 -6.71 16.83 -6.22
N THR A 124 -5.79 17.78 -6.34
CA THR A 124 -4.36 17.56 -6.06
C THR A 124 -4.00 17.68 -4.58
N GLY A 125 -4.98 17.91 -3.71
CA GLY A 125 -4.77 18.01 -2.26
C GLY A 125 -4.28 16.70 -1.64
N THR A 126 -3.82 16.81 -0.40
CA THR A 126 -3.41 15.64 0.39
C THR A 126 -4.51 15.27 1.38
N THR A 127 -4.79 13.97 1.50
CA THR A 127 -5.59 13.41 2.59
C THR A 127 -4.66 12.67 3.54
N TYR A 128 -4.67 13.01 4.82
CA TYR A 128 -3.91 12.34 5.87
C TYR A 128 -4.84 11.42 6.68
N ALA A 129 -4.58 10.12 6.64
CA ALA A 129 -5.26 9.12 7.47
C ALA A 129 -4.34 8.72 8.62
N ASN A 130 -4.31 9.55 9.66
CA ASN A 130 -3.37 9.41 10.77
C ASN A 130 -3.72 8.22 11.67
N GLY A 131 -5.01 7.93 11.86
CA GLY A 131 -5.50 6.81 12.66
C GLY A 131 -5.67 5.50 11.89
N GLY A 132 -5.25 5.46 10.62
CA GLY A 132 -5.43 4.30 9.74
C GLY A 132 -6.73 4.34 8.93
N MET A 133 -7.00 3.24 8.21
CA MET A 133 -8.09 3.17 7.24
C MET A 133 -8.80 1.81 7.24
N LEU A 134 -10.09 1.84 6.89
CA LEU A 134 -10.82 0.65 6.45
C LEU A 134 -11.31 0.86 5.02
N LEU A 135 -10.84 0.03 4.09
CA LEU A 135 -11.17 0.07 2.67
C LEU A 135 -11.99 -1.16 2.29
N SER A 136 -13.16 -1.01 1.68
CA SER A 136 -14.04 -2.15 1.35
C SER A 136 -14.74 -2.11 -0.02
N GLY A 137 -14.32 -1.22 -0.93
CA GLY A 137 -14.60 -1.31 -2.37
C GLY A 137 -15.18 -0.05 -2.99
N GLY A 138 -15.09 0.08 -4.33
CA GLY A 138 -15.68 1.21 -5.09
C GLY A 138 -15.07 2.58 -4.77
N THR A 139 -13.91 2.60 -4.15
CA THR A 139 -13.20 3.82 -3.74
C THR A 139 -12.30 4.29 -4.87
N GLU A 140 -12.48 5.54 -5.28
CA GLU A 140 -11.72 6.14 -6.38
C GLU A 140 -10.87 7.32 -5.91
N MET A 141 -9.62 7.37 -6.36
CA MET A 141 -8.73 8.49 -6.13
C MET A 141 -8.34 9.14 -7.45
N LYS A 142 -8.67 10.42 -7.64
CA LYS A 142 -8.34 11.19 -8.84
C LYS A 142 -7.38 12.33 -8.49
N GLU A 143 -6.12 12.18 -8.91
CA GLU A 143 -4.96 13.06 -8.64
C GLU A 143 -4.56 13.32 -7.18
N ARG A 144 -5.38 12.88 -6.22
CA ARG A 144 -5.14 13.07 -4.80
C ARG A 144 -3.87 12.34 -4.34
N THR A 145 -3.24 12.90 -3.32
CA THR A 145 -2.26 12.18 -2.51
C THR A 145 -2.93 11.69 -1.23
N LEU A 146 -2.86 10.39 -0.96
CA LEU A 146 -3.36 9.79 0.28
C LEU A 146 -2.18 9.28 1.12
N VAL A 147 -2.08 9.75 2.36
CA VAL A 147 -1.02 9.37 3.31
C VAL A 147 -1.62 8.48 4.39
N ASN A 148 -1.16 7.24 4.48
CA ASN A 148 -1.49 6.33 5.58
C ASN A 148 -0.38 6.36 6.63
N ALA A 149 -0.71 6.75 7.86
CA ALA A 149 0.22 6.71 8.99
C ALA A 149 -0.11 5.61 10.03
N GLY A 150 -1.20 4.86 9.82
CA GLY A 150 -1.67 3.81 10.73
C GLY A 150 -1.87 2.46 10.06
N LEU A 151 -2.78 1.65 10.59
CA LEU A 151 -3.22 0.40 9.99
C LEU A 151 -4.31 0.68 8.95
N ALA A 152 -4.02 0.43 7.68
CA ALA A 152 -4.99 0.44 6.58
C ALA A 152 -5.38 -0.99 6.23
N VAL A 153 -6.64 -1.37 6.43
CA VAL A 153 -7.17 -2.69 6.10
C VAL A 153 -7.97 -2.62 4.81
N TRP A 154 -7.48 -3.25 3.74
CA TRP A 154 -8.20 -3.42 2.49
C TRP A 154 -8.90 -4.78 2.44
N SER A 155 -10.20 -4.75 2.64
CA SER A 155 -11.04 -5.92 2.90
C SER A 155 -11.84 -6.42 1.72
N ALA A 156 -12.18 -5.56 0.76
CA ALA A 156 -12.97 -5.92 -0.41
C ALA A 156 -12.88 -4.87 -1.52
N GLY A 157 -13.34 -5.26 -2.72
CA GLY A 157 -13.44 -4.44 -3.92
C GLY A 157 -12.11 -3.96 -4.50
N ASP A 158 -12.18 -3.32 -5.65
CA ASP A 158 -11.02 -2.73 -6.31
C ASP A 158 -10.76 -1.30 -5.81
N LEU A 159 -9.50 -0.85 -5.92
CA LEU A 159 -9.10 0.55 -5.71
C LEU A 159 -8.79 1.18 -7.06
N GLU A 160 -9.52 2.22 -7.40
CA GLU A 160 -9.45 2.82 -8.72
C GLU A 160 -8.75 4.17 -8.69
N TRP A 161 -7.58 4.27 -9.32
CA TRP A 161 -6.78 5.50 -9.29
C TRP A 161 -6.68 6.11 -10.69
N ARG A 162 -6.98 7.41 -10.79
CA ARG A 162 -7.12 8.14 -12.06
C ARG A 162 -6.33 9.45 -12.04
N SER A 163 -5.93 9.92 -13.22
CA SER A 163 -5.50 11.30 -13.45
C SER A 163 -5.92 11.73 -14.85
N ASP A 164 -6.18 13.01 -15.04
CA ASP A 164 -6.32 13.55 -16.40
C ASP A 164 -4.93 13.76 -17.05
N TRP A 165 -4.93 14.03 -18.37
CA TRP A 165 -3.70 14.34 -19.10
C TRP A 165 -3.00 15.55 -18.49
N GLN A 166 -1.68 15.46 -18.33
CA GLN A 166 -0.83 16.52 -17.74
C GLN A 166 -1.17 16.90 -16.29
N ARG A 167 -2.05 16.15 -15.62
CA ARG A 167 -2.30 16.29 -14.18
C ARG A 167 -1.43 15.29 -13.40
N PRO A 168 -1.09 15.58 -12.13
CA PRO A 168 -0.23 14.70 -11.35
C PRO A 168 -0.86 13.32 -11.16
N ALA A 169 0.00 12.31 -11.06
CA ALA A 169 -0.44 10.97 -10.71
C ALA A 169 -1.07 10.96 -9.31
N PRO A 170 -2.16 10.19 -9.10
CA PRO A 170 -2.61 9.87 -7.76
C PRO A 170 -1.52 9.06 -7.04
N GLN A 171 -1.28 9.41 -5.77
CA GLN A 171 -0.25 8.79 -4.94
C GLN A 171 -0.83 8.21 -3.66
N PHE A 172 -0.45 7.00 -3.30
CA PHE A 172 -0.67 6.45 -1.97
C PHE A 172 0.66 6.27 -1.27
N ASN A 173 0.79 6.87 -0.09
CA ASN A 173 2.02 6.86 0.70
C ASN A 173 1.75 6.10 2.01
N ASN A 174 2.20 4.86 2.08
CA ASN A 174 2.26 4.08 3.31
C ASN A 174 3.56 4.42 4.04
N ILE A 175 3.50 5.32 5.01
CA ILE A 175 4.72 5.89 5.62
C ILE A 175 5.35 4.93 6.64
N SER A 176 6.58 5.22 7.07
CA SER A 176 7.27 4.44 8.10
C SER A 176 6.42 4.28 9.37
N GLY A 177 6.35 3.07 9.90
CA GLY A 177 5.47 2.69 11.03
C GLY A 177 4.04 2.32 10.64
N ALA A 178 3.59 2.69 9.44
CA ALA A 178 2.25 2.35 8.94
C ALA A 178 2.21 0.93 8.34
N THR A 179 1.03 0.31 8.33
CA THR A 179 0.78 -1.01 7.72
C THR A 179 -0.39 -0.93 6.75
N PHE A 180 -0.21 -1.44 5.54
CA PHE A 180 -1.28 -1.67 4.56
C PHE A 180 -1.54 -3.18 4.45
N GLU A 181 -2.64 -3.63 5.03
CA GLU A 181 -3.03 -5.02 5.12
C GLU A 181 -4.06 -5.38 4.03
N ILE A 182 -3.73 -6.38 3.22
CA ILE A 182 -4.53 -6.84 2.09
C ILE A 182 -5.24 -8.14 2.50
N ARG A 183 -6.57 -8.06 2.56
CA ARG A 183 -7.48 -9.19 2.86
C ARG A 183 -8.40 -9.54 1.68
N THR A 184 -8.12 -8.99 0.50
CA THR A 184 -8.93 -9.14 -0.71
C THR A 184 -8.08 -9.55 -1.90
N ASP A 185 -8.73 -10.10 -2.92
CA ASP A 185 -8.16 -10.35 -4.25
C ASP A 185 -8.48 -9.22 -5.24
N GLY A 186 -8.81 -8.04 -4.70
CA GLY A 186 -9.03 -6.83 -5.47
C GLY A 186 -7.77 -6.36 -6.19
N THR A 187 -7.97 -5.47 -7.15
CA THR A 187 -6.91 -4.86 -7.94
C THR A 187 -6.80 -3.38 -7.61
N VAL A 188 -5.58 -2.89 -7.43
CA VAL A 188 -5.29 -1.46 -7.56
C VAL A 188 -5.07 -1.21 -9.04
N TYR A 189 -6.04 -0.58 -9.70
CA TYR A 189 -5.96 -0.37 -11.14
C TYR A 189 -6.04 1.08 -11.51
N ARG A 190 -5.40 1.33 -12.65
CA ARG A 190 -5.60 2.55 -13.41
C ARG A 190 -6.80 2.38 -14.32
N SER A 191 -7.65 3.39 -14.32
CA SER A 191 -8.76 3.55 -15.25
C SER A 191 -8.66 4.90 -15.95
N GLY A 192 -9.01 4.93 -17.23
CA GLY A 192 -9.01 6.14 -18.05
C GLY A 192 -8.22 5.96 -19.36
N PRO A 193 -8.22 6.98 -20.23
CA PRO A 193 -7.61 6.93 -21.56
C PRO A 193 -6.12 6.56 -21.49
N PRO A 194 -5.51 6.05 -22.58
CA PRO A 194 -4.10 5.63 -22.62
C PRO A 194 -3.09 6.70 -22.14
N TYR A 195 -3.49 7.96 -22.15
CA TYR A 195 -2.76 9.15 -21.73
C TYR A 195 -2.65 9.39 -20.22
N ALA A 196 -3.45 8.73 -19.37
CA ALA A 196 -3.36 8.93 -17.92
C ALA A 196 -1.99 8.53 -17.34
N VAL A 197 -1.51 9.28 -16.34
CA VAL A 197 -0.21 9.08 -15.68
C VAL A 197 -0.28 7.78 -14.86
N PRO A 198 0.79 6.97 -14.76
CA PRO A 198 0.77 5.78 -13.91
C PRO A 198 0.42 6.14 -12.47
N VAL A 199 -0.41 5.30 -11.85
CA VAL A 199 -0.78 5.41 -10.44
C VAL A 199 0.41 4.99 -9.58
N ILE A 200 0.69 5.68 -8.46
CA ILE A 200 1.93 5.49 -7.69
C ILE A 200 1.61 5.03 -6.27
N PHE A 201 2.12 3.86 -5.89
CA PHE A 201 2.12 3.37 -4.52
C PHE A 201 3.55 3.48 -3.96
N ASN A 202 3.73 4.21 -2.87
CA ASN A 202 5.00 4.31 -2.15
C ASN A 202 4.86 3.64 -0.78
N ASN A 203 5.71 2.66 -0.52
CA ASN A 203 5.77 1.94 0.74
C ASN A 203 7.10 2.20 1.45
N SER A 204 7.08 2.94 2.55
CA SER A 204 8.17 2.97 3.53
C SER A 204 7.80 2.30 4.86
N GLY A 205 6.53 1.94 5.04
CA GLY A 205 6.04 1.09 6.13
C GLY A 205 6.02 -0.40 5.76
N SER A 206 4.94 -1.09 6.12
CA SER A 206 4.71 -2.51 5.80
C SER A 206 3.50 -2.71 4.89
N VAL A 207 3.61 -3.58 3.89
CA VAL A 207 2.48 -4.10 3.10
C VAL A 207 2.39 -5.60 3.35
N VAL A 208 1.23 -6.09 3.79
CA VAL A 208 1.04 -7.51 4.14
C VAL A 208 -0.17 -8.08 3.43
N LYS A 209 0.01 -9.11 2.58
CA LYS A 209 -1.11 -9.91 2.05
C LYS A 209 -1.36 -11.10 2.97
N LEU A 210 -2.49 -11.08 3.68
CA LEU A 210 -2.69 -11.90 4.87
C LEU A 210 -3.71 -13.05 4.74
N SER A 211 -4.87 -12.83 4.12
CA SER A 211 -6.03 -13.74 4.32
C SER A 211 -6.78 -14.19 3.06
N SER A 212 -6.54 -13.56 1.91
CA SER A 212 -7.15 -14.01 0.65
C SER A 212 -6.19 -14.89 -0.16
N THR A 213 -6.75 -15.90 -0.84
CA THR A 213 -5.98 -16.94 -1.53
C THR A 213 -5.82 -16.68 -3.03
N GLY A 214 -6.61 -15.76 -3.59
CA GLY A 214 -6.48 -15.37 -4.99
C GLY A 214 -5.37 -14.33 -5.20
N THR A 215 -5.44 -13.68 -6.36
CA THR A 215 -4.44 -12.72 -6.80
C THR A 215 -4.87 -11.30 -6.49
N THR A 216 -4.08 -10.58 -5.70
CA THR A 216 -4.15 -9.11 -5.62
C THR A 216 -3.15 -8.53 -6.61
N ALA A 217 -3.60 -7.62 -7.48
CA ALA A 217 -2.73 -6.99 -8.46
C ALA A 217 -2.57 -5.48 -8.23
N PHE A 218 -1.34 -5.00 -8.31
CA PHE A 218 -1.00 -3.58 -8.41
C PHE A 218 -0.66 -3.26 -9.87
N ASN A 219 -1.58 -2.59 -10.54
CA ASN A 219 -1.43 -2.15 -11.93
C ASN A 219 -0.93 -0.69 -11.99
N GLY A 220 0.13 -0.41 -11.24
CA GLY A 220 0.75 0.90 -11.11
C GLY A 220 2.25 0.79 -10.85
N THR A 221 2.89 1.92 -10.59
CA THR A 221 4.25 1.94 -10.06
C THR A 221 4.20 1.68 -8.57
N PHE A 222 4.88 0.64 -8.12
CA PHE A 222 5.04 0.32 -6.70
C PHE A 222 6.50 0.57 -6.30
N ASN A 223 6.73 1.49 -5.39
CA ASN A 223 8.04 1.78 -4.83
C ASN A 223 8.10 1.27 -3.40
N ASN A 224 9.07 0.42 -3.10
CA ASN A 224 9.29 -0.17 -1.80
C ASN A 224 10.64 0.28 -1.23
N THR A 225 10.60 0.97 -0.10
CA THR A 225 11.75 1.20 0.79
C THR A 225 11.53 0.57 2.17
N GLY A 226 10.33 0.07 2.46
CA GLY A 226 9.96 -0.66 3.67
C GLY A 226 9.83 -2.16 3.44
N ALA A 227 8.83 -2.77 4.06
CA ALA A 227 8.58 -4.22 4.00
C ALA A 227 7.37 -4.58 3.12
N VAL A 228 7.49 -5.65 2.35
CA VAL A 228 6.39 -6.35 1.68
C VAL A 228 6.39 -7.80 2.15
N GLU A 229 5.26 -8.29 2.62
CA GLU A 229 5.11 -9.66 3.10
C GLU A 229 3.90 -10.32 2.42
N VAL A 230 4.14 -11.43 1.75
CA VAL A 230 3.10 -12.22 1.10
C VAL A 230 2.91 -13.51 1.90
N GLN A 231 1.91 -13.52 2.78
CA GLN A 231 1.62 -14.67 3.63
C GLN A 231 0.67 -15.67 2.95
N THR A 232 -0.28 -15.19 2.15
CA THR A 232 -1.25 -16.02 1.41
C THR A 232 -1.47 -15.54 -0.02
N GLY A 233 -1.95 -16.45 -0.87
CA GLY A 233 -2.35 -16.14 -2.25
C GLY A 233 -1.21 -15.58 -3.10
N THR A 234 -1.58 -14.79 -4.11
CA THR A 234 -0.61 -14.17 -5.03
C THR A 234 -0.63 -12.66 -4.89
N LEU A 235 0.53 -12.05 -4.66
CA LEU A 235 0.72 -10.61 -4.85
C LEU A 235 1.37 -10.37 -6.22
N LYS A 236 0.73 -9.57 -7.06
CA LYS A 236 1.17 -9.32 -8.43
C LYS A 236 1.49 -7.85 -8.67
N PHE A 237 2.71 -7.58 -9.11
CA PHE A 237 3.11 -6.27 -9.64
C PHE A 237 3.03 -6.31 -11.16
N ALA A 238 1.88 -5.92 -11.73
CA ALA A 238 1.64 -6.05 -13.16
C ALA A 238 2.39 -5.00 -14.00
N ARG A 239 2.88 -3.94 -13.36
CA ARG A 239 3.69 -2.87 -13.96
C ARG A 239 5.03 -2.76 -13.23
N ALA A 240 5.42 -1.55 -12.81
CA ALA A 240 6.72 -1.28 -12.22
C ALA A 240 6.72 -1.58 -10.71
N PHE A 241 7.79 -2.20 -10.22
CA PHE A 241 8.08 -2.52 -8.83
C PHE A 241 9.54 -2.18 -8.54
N SER A 242 9.80 -1.08 -7.85
CA SER A 242 11.15 -0.68 -7.46
C SER A 242 11.34 -1.00 -5.99
N GLN A 243 12.32 -1.81 -5.63
CA GLN A 243 12.76 -2.00 -4.26
C GLN A 243 14.12 -1.34 -4.05
N THR A 244 14.18 -0.34 -3.17
CA THR A 244 15.36 0.51 -2.99
C THR A 244 15.65 0.73 -1.53
N GLY A 245 16.91 1.02 -1.20
CA GLY A 245 17.36 1.08 0.18
C GLY A 245 17.27 -0.30 0.84
N ASP A 246 17.18 -0.33 2.17
CA ASP A 246 17.07 -1.58 2.95
C ASP A 246 15.66 -2.22 2.88
N GLY A 247 14.90 -1.93 1.82
CA GLY A 247 13.57 -2.49 1.60
C GLY A 247 13.62 -4.01 1.43
N VAL A 248 12.63 -4.69 2.01
CA VAL A 248 12.54 -6.15 2.04
C VAL A 248 11.23 -6.65 1.46
N THR A 249 11.29 -7.77 0.74
CA THR A 249 10.12 -8.54 0.32
C THR A 249 10.27 -9.98 0.80
N ALA A 250 9.28 -10.50 1.51
CA ALA A 250 9.22 -11.88 1.98
C ALA A 250 7.99 -12.60 1.40
N VAL A 251 8.19 -13.81 0.87
CA VAL A 251 7.09 -14.66 0.37
C VAL A 251 7.07 -15.95 1.17
N HIS A 252 5.94 -16.23 1.82
CA HIS A 252 5.79 -17.41 2.68
C HIS A 252 5.52 -18.69 1.88
N PRO A 253 5.72 -19.87 2.50
CA PRO A 253 5.33 -21.13 1.88
C PRO A 253 3.85 -21.13 1.47
N GLY A 254 3.55 -21.55 0.24
CA GLY A 254 2.18 -21.59 -0.29
C GLY A 254 1.67 -20.26 -0.85
N ALA A 255 2.41 -19.16 -0.68
CA ALA A 255 2.13 -17.88 -1.33
C ALA A 255 2.96 -17.71 -2.62
N ALA A 256 2.61 -16.69 -3.40
CA ALA A 256 3.24 -16.39 -4.67
C ALA A 256 3.50 -14.89 -4.86
N LEU A 257 4.62 -14.58 -5.51
CA LEU A 257 4.92 -13.25 -6.02
C LEU A 257 5.05 -13.29 -7.55
N GLU A 258 4.31 -12.42 -8.23
CA GLU A 258 4.36 -12.29 -9.69
C GLU A 258 4.75 -10.87 -10.11
N GLY A 259 5.54 -10.74 -11.18
CA GLY A 259 5.73 -9.46 -11.86
C GLY A 259 5.85 -9.63 -13.37
N ALA A 260 5.02 -8.92 -14.14
CA ALA A 260 4.93 -9.12 -15.59
C ALA A 260 6.09 -8.48 -16.38
N ASN A 261 6.79 -7.50 -15.81
CA ASN A 261 7.93 -6.82 -16.43
C ASN A 261 8.95 -6.43 -15.37
N PHE A 262 9.86 -7.34 -14.99
CA PHE A 262 10.94 -6.93 -14.08
C PHE A 262 11.98 -6.02 -14.73
N SER A 263 11.88 -5.78 -16.03
CA SER A 263 12.66 -4.79 -16.78
C SER A 263 12.50 -3.34 -16.27
N ALA A 264 11.32 -3.02 -15.76
CA ALA A 264 11.04 -1.75 -15.07
C ALA A 264 11.16 -1.88 -13.53
N ASN A 265 11.42 -3.08 -13.03
CA ASN A 265 11.46 -3.39 -11.60
C ASN A 265 12.91 -3.45 -11.13
N ARG A 266 13.29 -2.53 -10.26
CA ARG A 266 14.69 -2.33 -9.87
C ARG A 266 14.92 -2.77 -8.44
N ILE A 267 15.95 -3.59 -8.18
CA ILE A 267 16.41 -3.88 -6.81
C ILE A 267 17.74 -3.17 -6.62
N ILE A 268 17.73 -2.09 -5.83
CA ILE A 268 18.86 -1.16 -5.68
C ILE A 268 19.24 -1.06 -4.21
N ASN A 269 20.52 -0.75 -3.93
CA ASN A 269 20.99 -0.32 -2.60
C ASN A 269 20.63 -1.28 -1.45
N ASN A 270 21.02 -2.55 -1.53
CA ASN A 270 20.75 -3.61 -0.53
C ASN A 270 19.30 -4.14 -0.44
N GLY A 271 18.39 -3.71 -1.31
CA GLY A 271 17.04 -4.29 -1.35
C GLY A 271 17.07 -5.81 -1.43
N THR A 272 16.24 -6.51 -0.65
CA THR A 272 16.25 -7.98 -0.53
C THR A 272 14.89 -8.60 -0.81
N ILE A 273 14.84 -9.65 -1.65
CA ILE A 273 13.66 -10.50 -1.83
C ILE A 273 14.01 -11.90 -1.32
N THR A 274 13.26 -12.40 -0.34
CA THR A 274 13.37 -13.77 0.18
C THR A 274 12.07 -14.51 -0.08
N SER A 275 12.09 -15.54 -0.91
CA SER A 275 10.92 -16.36 -1.20
C SER A 275 11.08 -17.78 -0.67
N LYS A 276 10.08 -18.25 0.07
CA LYS A 276 9.84 -19.67 0.36
C LYS A 276 8.61 -20.21 -0.40
N GLY A 277 7.96 -19.33 -1.16
CA GLY A 277 6.82 -19.59 -2.04
C GLY A 277 7.23 -19.68 -3.51
N SER A 278 6.26 -19.57 -4.42
CA SER A 278 6.57 -19.45 -5.86
C SER A 278 6.88 -18.00 -6.23
N MET A 279 7.75 -17.83 -7.21
CA MET A 279 8.06 -16.51 -7.74
C MET A 279 8.18 -16.58 -9.26
N THR A 280 7.41 -15.73 -9.94
CA THR A 280 7.50 -15.56 -11.40
C THR A 280 7.97 -14.15 -11.72
N ILE A 281 9.08 -14.08 -12.45
CA ILE A 281 9.73 -12.84 -12.87
C ILE A 281 9.60 -12.76 -14.39
N GLY A 282 8.86 -11.75 -14.87
CA GLY A 282 8.73 -11.43 -16.28
C GLY A 282 10.02 -10.83 -16.85
N ASP A 283 10.34 -11.21 -18.09
CA ASP A 283 11.56 -10.91 -18.85
C ASP A 283 12.85 -10.79 -18.00
N PRO A 284 13.54 -11.91 -17.72
CA PRO A 284 14.82 -11.89 -17.03
C PRO A 284 15.95 -11.20 -17.80
N THR A 285 15.83 -11.06 -19.13
CA THR A 285 16.94 -10.61 -20.00
C THR A 285 17.23 -9.13 -19.85
N THR A 286 16.28 -8.39 -19.28
CA THR A 286 16.35 -6.97 -18.94
C THR A 286 16.26 -6.75 -17.44
N CYS A 287 16.57 -7.77 -16.62
CA CYS A 287 16.87 -7.61 -15.20
C CYS A 287 18.21 -6.84 -15.01
N ASP A 288 18.44 -5.79 -15.80
CA ASP A 288 19.49 -4.77 -15.71
C ASP A 288 19.36 -3.94 -14.42
N GLY A 289 18.28 -4.14 -13.67
CA GLY A 289 17.95 -3.44 -12.44
C GLY A 289 18.73 -3.88 -11.21
N TYR A 290 19.55 -4.92 -11.30
CA TYR A 290 20.50 -5.30 -10.24
C TYR A 290 21.70 -4.34 -10.21
N SER A 291 21.41 -3.05 -9.99
CA SER A 291 22.42 -2.02 -9.81
C SER A 291 22.58 -1.78 -8.32
N GLY A 292 23.49 -2.52 -7.70
CA GLY A 292 23.75 -2.49 -6.26
C GLY A 292 23.94 -3.88 -5.67
N THR A 293 24.09 -3.96 -4.36
CA THR A 293 24.38 -5.18 -3.57
C THR A 293 23.12 -5.94 -3.11
N GLY A 294 21.96 -5.73 -3.76
CA GLY A 294 20.70 -6.39 -3.38
C GLY A 294 20.75 -7.93 -3.42
N LYS A 295 19.78 -8.63 -2.83
CA LYS A 295 19.74 -10.11 -2.83
C LYS A 295 18.37 -10.66 -3.23
N VAL A 296 18.32 -11.62 -4.15
CA VAL A 296 17.14 -12.46 -4.42
C VAL A 296 17.48 -13.88 -3.98
N ASP A 297 16.80 -14.34 -2.93
CA ASP A 297 16.95 -15.68 -2.36
C ASP A 297 15.64 -16.46 -2.51
N ALA A 298 15.67 -17.55 -3.29
CA ALA A 298 14.48 -18.37 -3.52
C ALA A 298 14.30 -19.49 -2.49
N GLY A 299 15.12 -19.58 -1.43
CA GLY A 299 14.91 -20.53 -0.34
C GLY A 299 14.80 -22.00 -0.78
N GLY A 300 15.41 -22.37 -1.92
CA GLY A 300 15.32 -23.69 -2.54
C GLY A 300 14.08 -23.95 -3.42
N LYS A 301 13.29 -22.92 -3.72
CA LYS A 301 12.15 -22.97 -4.65
C LYS A 301 12.53 -22.52 -6.06
N THR A 302 11.67 -22.85 -7.02
CA THR A 302 11.84 -22.48 -8.42
C THR A 302 11.52 -20.99 -8.63
N ILE A 303 12.47 -20.26 -9.21
CA ILE A 303 12.20 -18.98 -9.86
C ILE A 303 11.84 -19.30 -11.31
N THR A 304 10.62 -18.97 -11.73
CA THR A 304 10.23 -19.07 -13.14
C THR A 304 10.55 -17.76 -13.83
N LEU A 305 11.46 -17.81 -14.80
CA LEU A 305 11.80 -16.69 -15.65
C LEU A 305 11.07 -16.84 -16.99
N THR A 306 10.17 -15.92 -17.30
CA THR A 306 9.46 -15.93 -18.59
C THR A 306 10.07 -14.86 -19.48
N SER A 307 11.10 -15.20 -20.27
CA SER A 307 11.46 -14.40 -21.45
C SER A 307 10.65 -14.88 -22.66
N PRO A 308 10.26 -13.99 -23.58
CA PRO A 308 10.13 -14.40 -24.96
C PRO A 308 11.54 -14.76 -25.41
N GLY A 309 11.81 -16.04 -25.66
CA GLY A 309 13.13 -16.46 -26.12
C GLY A 309 13.52 -15.66 -27.36
N ARG A 310 14.58 -14.84 -27.26
CA ARG A 310 15.26 -14.31 -28.44
C ARG A 310 16.28 -15.36 -28.86
N ALA A 311 15.89 -16.17 -29.84
CA ALA A 311 16.87 -16.89 -30.63
C ALA A 311 17.60 -15.87 -31.52
N THR A 312 18.79 -15.44 -31.12
CA THR A 312 19.95 -15.11 -31.96
C THR A 312 21.19 -15.02 -31.10
#